data_AF-A0A3S8W9S8-F1
#
_entry.id   AF-A0A3S8W9S8-F1
#
_cell.length_a   1.000
_cell.length_b   1.000
_cell.length_c   1.000
_cell.angle_alpha   90.00
_cell.angle_beta   90.00
_cell.angle_gamma   90.00
#
_symmetry.space_group_name_H-M   'P 1'
#
loop_
_entity.id
_entity.type
_entity.pdbx_description
1 polymer ?
#
loop_
_entity_poly.entity_id
_entity_poly.type
_entity_poly.pdbx_seq_one_letter_code
_entity_poly.pdbx_strand_id
1 'polypeptide(L)'
;MHKRLRRLAVLLAVIAVGATACGPSDASSAPSASTPTAVSTPTAPSASPSARGRGLKGAAAAFYLRTLRKHYPDLDHISDDALVAEGDALCTIRGAALGEQFTKSMRRLGTSKKQTSRIMGAAHGLCRDEDEQLYKD
;
A
#
# COMPACT_ATOMS: atom_id res chain seq x y z
N MET A 1 29.70 -0.42 35.67
CA MET A 1 30.18 0.56 34.67
C MET A 1 28.98 1.20 33.99
N HIS A 2 28.54 2.36 34.49
CA HIS A 2 27.39 3.11 33.94
C HIS A 2 27.88 4.10 32.89
N LYS A 3 27.64 3.82 31.61
CA LYS A 3 27.87 4.77 30.52
C LYS A 3 27.01 4.33 29.35
N ARG A 4 25.87 5.00 29.15
CA ARG A 4 25.34 5.55 27.86
C ARG A 4 24.00 6.27 28.13
N LEU A 5 24.01 7.38 28.86
CA LEU A 5 22.90 8.36 28.75
C LEU A 5 23.09 9.13 27.43
N ARG A 6 22.49 8.61 26.35
CA ARG A 6 22.34 9.34 25.09
C ARG A 6 21.20 10.35 25.24
N ARG A 7 21.60 11.56 25.62
CA ARG A 7 20.98 12.89 25.40
C ARG A 7 19.58 12.87 24.74
N LEU A 8 18.55 12.97 25.59
CA LEU A 8 17.20 13.39 25.23
C LEU A 8 17.04 14.86 25.64
N ALA A 9 16.95 15.73 24.65
CA ALA A 9 16.40 17.10 24.73
C ALA A 9 16.05 17.44 23.27
N VAL A 10 14.84 17.19 22.75
CA VAL A 10 13.56 17.82 23.10
C VAL A 10 13.72 19.32 23.27
N LEU A 11 13.60 20.05 22.16
CA LEU A 11 13.10 21.42 22.16
C LEU A 11 12.05 21.55 21.05
N LEU A 12 10.93 22.13 21.46
CA LEU A 12 9.60 22.16 20.86
C LEU A 12 9.27 23.61 20.48
N ALA A 13 8.40 23.76 19.47
CA ALA A 13 7.65 24.97 19.06
C ALA A 13 8.47 26.06 18.32
N VAL A 14 7.96 26.79 17.30
CA VAL A 14 6.76 27.66 17.27
C VAL A 14 6.35 27.94 15.79
N ILE A 15 5.10 27.66 15.39
CA ILE A 15 3.97 28.55 14.95
C ILE A 15 4.25 29.61 13.86
N ALA A 16 3.50 29.54 12.74
CA ALA A 16 2.80 30.66 12.03
C ALA A 16 2.19 30.13 10.71
N VAL A 17 0.88 29.86 10.61
CA VAL A 17 -0.17 30.74 10.05
C VAL A 17 0.28 31.57 8.83
N GLY A 18 -0.14 31.15 7.64
CA GLY A 18 -0.10 31.92 6.40
C GLY A 18 -1.47 31.87 5.73
N ALA A 19 -2.09 33.04 5.58
CA ALA A 19 -3.40 33.26 4.99
C ALA A 19 -3.33 33.54 3.48
N THR A 20 -4.52 33.79 2.89
CA THR A 20 -4.80 34.40 1.58
C THR A 20 -4.83 33.41 0.39
N ALA A 21 -5.67 33.55 -0.62
CA ALA A 21 -6.97 34.18 -0.87
C ALA A 21 -7.36 33.74 -2.30
N CYS A 22 -8.66 33.78 -2.62
CA CYS A 22 -9.27 34.18 -3.92
C CYS A 22 -8.40 34.08 -5.20
N GLY A 23 -8.81 33.44 -6.30
CA GLY A 23 -10.16 33.13 -6.77
C GLY A 23 -10.10 32.61 -8.22
N PRO A 24 -11.25 32.33 -8.84
CA PRO A 24 -11.36 31.73 -10.17
C PRO A 24 -11.45 32.82 -11.25
N SER A 25 -10.88 32.57 -12.43
CA SER A 25 -11.17 33.27 -13.70
C SER A 25 -10.34 32.61 -14.80
N ASP A 26 -10.72 32.50 -16.06
CA ASP A 26 -11.99 32.34 -16.78
C ASP A 26 -11.55 32.09 -18.24
N ALA A 27 -12.50 31.88 -19.15
CA ALA A 27 -12.40 32.09 -20.60
C ALA A 27 -11.68 31.04 -21.47
N SER A 28 -12.51 30.08 -21.91
CA SER A 28 -12.78 29.71 -23.31
C SER A 28 -11.90 30.28 -24.43
N SER A 29 -11.46 29.38 -25.32
CA SER A 29 -11.25 29.70 -26.74
C SER A 29 -11.71 28.54 -27.64
N ALA A 30 -12.23 28.95 -28.79
CA ALA A 30 -13.19 28.34 -29.72
C ALA A 30 -12.76 27.04 -30.44
N PRO A 31 -13.71 26.33 -31.09
CA PRO A 31 -13.46 25.08 -31.80
C PRO A 31 -12.86 25.34 -33.19
N SER A 32 -12.08 24.39 -33.68
CA SER A 32 -11.81 24.25 -35.11
C SER A 32 -11.77 22.77 -35.47
N ALA A 33 -12.73 22.38 -36.29
CA ALA A 33 -12.83 21.08 -36.90
C ALA A 33 -11.81 20.95 -38.04
N SER A 34 -11.18 19.78 -38.19
CA SER A 34 -11.24 18.93 -39.40
C SER A 34 -10.27 17.75 -39.28
N THR A 35 -10.83 16.55 -39.42
CA THR A 35 -10.21 15.23 -39.63
C THR A 35 -9.48 15.16 -40.98
N PRO A 36 -8.47 14.28 -41.18
CA PRO A 36 -8.76 12.87 -41.45
C PRO A 36 -7.79 11.82 -40.85
N THR A 37 -8.40 10.64 -40.73
CA THR A 37 -7.90 9.28 -40.55
C THR A 37 -6.44 9.01 -40.94
N ALA A 38 -5.64 8.60 -39.96
CA ALA A 38 -4.47 7.75 -40.19
C ALA A 38 -4.79 6.35 -39.65
N VAL A 39 -5.05 5.41 -40.56
CA VAL A 39 -5.02 3.98 -40.28
C VAL A 39 -3.58 3.63 -39.92
N SER A 40 -3.34 3.29 -38.67
CA SER A 40 -2.12 2.62 -38.23
C SER A 40 -2.55 1.31 -37.60
N THR A 41 -2.27 0.24 -38.36
CA THR A 41 -1.97 -1.14 -37.97
C THR A 41 -2.26 -1.57 -36.54
N PRO A 42 -2.87 -2.76 -36.30
CA PRO A 42 -2.99 -3.31 -34.96
C PRO A 42 -1.59 -3.68 -34.47
N THR A 43 -0.92 -2.74 -33.81
CA THR A 43 0.21 -3.04 -32.95
C THR A 43 -0.36 -3.93 -31.86
N ALA A 44 -0.08 -5.22 -31.95
CA ALA A 44 -0.34 -6.17 -30.89
C ALA A 44 0.09 -5.52 -29.56
N PRO A 45 -0.70 -5.61 -28.48
CA PRO A 45 -0.22 -5.16 -27.19
C PRO A 45 0.99 -6.05 -26.88
N SER A 46 2.19 -5.53 -27.14
CA SER A 46 3.40 -5.95 -26.45
C SER A 46 3.05 -5.79 -24.99
N ALA A 47 2.66 -6.89 -24.36
CA ALA A 47 2.47 -6.98 -22.93
C ALA A 47 3.85 -6.78 -22.31
N SER A 48 4.26 -5.52 -22.19
CA SER A 48 5.22 -5.10 -21.18
C SER A 48 4.78 -5.77 -19.88
N PRO A 49 5.66 -6.50 -19.19
CA PRO A 49 5.29 -7.09 -17.92
C PRO A 49 4.83 -5.94 -17.02
N SER A 50 3.52 -5.86 -16.79
CA SER A 50 2.95 -4.88 -15.88
C SER A 50 3.69 -5.05 -14.57
N ALA A 51 4.32 -3.99 -14.08
CA ALA A 51 5.03 -4.01 -12.81
C ALA A 51 4.16 -4.73 -11.76
N ARG A 52 4.58 -5.94 -11.39
CA ARG A 52 3.86 -6.84 -10.47
C ARG A 52 4.12 -6.40 -9.03
N GLY A 53 3.78 -5.17 -8.71
CA GLY A 53 3.76 -4.63 -7.35
C GLY A 53 2.53 -3.73 -7.27
N ARG A 54 1.58 -3.88 -6.36
CA ARG A 54 1.73 -3.94 -4.90
C ARG A 54 0.51 -4.65 -4.31
N GLY A 55 0.37 -5.94 -4.57
CA GLY A 55 -0.86 -6.63 -4.18
C GLY A 55 -0.74 -8.14 -4.04
N LEU A 56 -1.52 -8.69 -3.12
CA LEU A 56 -1.66 -10.11 -2.86
C LEU A 56 -2.61 -10.71 -3.91
N LYS A 57 -2.05 -11.11 -5.05
CA LYS A 57 -2.81 -11.73 -6.16
C LYS A 57 -2.18 -13.04 -6.62
N GLY A 58 -3.01 -13.92 -7.20
CA GLY A 58 -2.58 -15.19 -7.78
C GLY A 58 -1.78 -16.05 -6.79
N ALA A 59 -0.57 -16.45 -7.18
CA ALA A 59 0.30 -17.31 -6.36
C ALA A 59 0.67 -16.69 -5.01
N ALA A 60 0.82 -15.36 -4.92
CA ALA A 60 1.12 -14.70 -3.65
C ALA A 60 -0.04 -14.84 -2.66
N ALA A 61 -1.29 -14.65 -3.13
CA ALA A 61 -2.48 -14.83 -2.31
C ALA A 61 -2.62 -16.28 -1.81
N ALA A 62 -2.38 -17.25 -2.70
CA ALA A 62 -2.41 -18.67 -2.33
C ALA A 62 -1.33 -19.02 -1.28
N PHE A 63 -0.11 -18.49 -1.44
CA PHE A 63 0.98 -18.71 -0.49
C PHE A 63 0.70 -18.04 0.86
N TYR A 64 0.13 -16.83 0.85
CA TYR A 64 -0.31 -16.11 2.04
C TYR A 64 -1.34 -16.90 2.83
N LEU A 65 -2.42 -17.35 2.18
CA LEU A 65 -3.45 -18.15 2.82
C LEU A 65 -2.88 -19.44 3.38
N ARG A 66 -2.07 -20.16 2.60
CA ARG A 66 -1.41 -21.38 3.05
C ARG A 66 -0.55 -21.13 4.29
N THR A 67 0.18 -20.02 4.32
CA THR A 67 1.02 -19.64 5.47
C THR A 67 0.15 -19.39 6.70
N LEU A 68 -0.93 -18.63 6.57
CA LEU A 68 -1.82 -18.32 7.69
C LEU A 68 -2.48 -19.58 8.24
N ARG A 69 -3.08 -20.41 7.38
CA ARG A 69 -3.77 -21.64 7.77
C ARG A 69 -2.83 -22.66 8.42
N LYS A 70 -1.59 -22.74 7.94
CA LYS A 70 -0.60 -23.67 8.49
C LYS A 70 -0.04 -23.25 9.85
N HIS A 71 0.22 -21.95 10.04
CA HIS A 71 0.99 -21.48 11.20
C HIS A 71 0.13 -20.80 12.28
N TYR A 72 -1.09 -20.38 11.94
CA TYR A 72 -1.98 -19.61 12.81
C TYR A 72 -3.41 -20.16 12.77
N PRO A 73 -3.66 -21.37 13.31
CA PRO A 73 -4.99 -21.98 13.33
C PRO A 73 -6.03 -21.15 14.12
N ASP A 74 -5.56 -20.24 14.98
CA ASP A 74 -6.41 -19.26 15.64
C ASP A 74 -7.06 -18.23 14.69
N LEU A 75 -6.75 -18.25 13.40
CA LEU A 75 -7.39 -17.44 12.34
C LEU A 75 -8.47 -18.22 11.55
N ASP A 76 -8.79 -19.46 11.92
CA ASP A 76 -9.75 -20.32 11.19
C ASP A 76 -11.20 -19.83 11.19
N HIS A 77 -11.54 -18.95 12.12
CA HIS A 77 -12.82 -18.25 12.16
C HIS A 77 -12.96 -17.12 11.14
N ILE A 78 -11.87 -16.70 10.48
CA ILE A 78 -11.86 -15.62 9.47
C ILE A 78 -11.87 -16.27 8.09
N SER A 79 -12.67 -15.78 7.16
CA SER A 79 -12.71 -16.31 5.79
C SER A 79 -11.43 -16.02 5.01
N ASP A 80 -11.12 -16.89 4.04
CA ASP A 80 -9.99 -16.70 3.13
C ASP A 80 -10.08 -15.37 2.38
N ASP A 81 -11.28 -15.02 1.88
CA ASP A 81 -11.51 -13.75 1.17
C ASP A 81 -11.21 -12.53 2.04
N ALA A 82 -11.62 -12.57 3.32
CA ALA A 82 -11.35 -11.47 4.25
C ALA A 82 -9.85 -11.35 4.58
N LEU A 83 -9.15 -12.48 4.71
CA LEU A 83 -7.71 -12.51 4.91
C LEU A 83 -6.98 -11.93 3.69
N VAL A 84 -7.33 -12.37 2.47
CA VAL A 84 -6.69 -11.87 1.24
C VAL A 84 -6.97 -10.38 1.04
N ALA A 85 -8.21 -9.92 1.24
CA ALA A 85 -8.55 -8.50 1.11
C ALA A 85 -7.79 -7.63 2.12
N GLU A 86 -7.65 -8.08 3.37
CA GLU A 86 -6.87 -7.34 4.37
C GLU A 86 -5.38 -7.36 4.04
N GLY A 87 -4.84 -8.52 3.66
CA GLY A 87 -3.44 -8.65 3.23
C GLY A 87 -3.10 -7.77 2.03
N ASP A 88 -3.98 -7.71 1.04
CA ASP A 88 -3.81 -6.86 -0.15
C ASP A 88 -3.83 -5.37 0.21
N ALA A 89 -4.75 -4.95 1.09
CA ALA A 89 -4.77 -3.58 1.60
C ALA A 89 -3.44 -3.20 2.30
N LEU A 90 -2.86 -4.14 3.05
CA LEU A 90 -1.59 -3.96 3.73
C LEU A 90 -0.41 -3.79 2.77
N CYS A 91 -0.48 -4.34 1.55
CA CYS A 91 0.56 -4.12 0.54
C CYS A 91 0.69 -2.65 0.09
N THR A 92 -0.34 -1.84 0.33
CA THR A 92 -0.37 -0.44 -0.10
C THR A 92 0.01 0.56 0.99
N ILE A 93 0.13 0.11 2.25
CA ILE A 93 0.29 0.98 3.41
C ILE A 93 1.75 1.00 3.86
N ARG A 94 2.27 2.21 4.14
CA ARG A 94 3.65 2.44 4.57
C ARG A 94 3.73 3.46 5.70
N GLY A 95 4.84 3.41 6.44
CA GLY A 95 5.21 4.44 7.42
C GLY A 95 4.18 4.60 8.54
N ALA A 96 3.92 5.85 8.94
CA ALA A 96 3.10 6.18 10.10
C ALA A 96 1.65 5.63 10.02
N ALA A 97 1.13 5.37 8.81
CA ALA A 97 -0.21 4.84 8.60
C ALA A 97 -0.38 3.36 9.02
N LEU A 98 0.71 2.62 9.28
CA LEU A 98 0.65 1.22 9.69
C LEU A 98 -0.09 1.02 11.03
N GLY A 99 0.10 1.94 11.99
CA GLY A 99 -0.55 1.84 13.30
C GLY A 99 -2.07 2.01 13.23
N GLU A 100 -2.53 2.93 12.39
CA GLU A 100 -3.96 3.13 12.12
C GLU A 100 -4.56 1.93 11.41
N GLN A 101 -3.85 1.42 10.38
CA GLN A 101 -4.32 0.23 9.68
C GLN A 101 -4.41 -0.97 10.61
N PHE A 102 -3.42 -1.20 11.46
CA PHE A 102 -3.44 -2.27 12.45
C PHE A 102 -4.70 -2.22 13.32
N THR A 103 -5.05 -1.02 13.80
CA THR A 103 -6.25 -0.81 14.62
C THR A 103 -7.54 -1.07 13.84
N LYS A 104 -7.55 -0.66 12.56
CA LYS A 104 -8.67 -0.88 11.66
C LYS A 104 -8.86 -2.36 11.31
N SER A 105 -7.78 -3.10 11.04
CA SER A 105 -7.81 -4.55 10.77
C SER A 105 -8.36 -5.31 11.98
N MET A 106 -7.90 -4.99 13.20
CA MET A 106 -8.43 -5.58 14.43
C MET A 106 -9.94 -5.44 14.53
N ARG A 107 -10.45 -4.23 14.29
CA ARG A 107 -11.90 -3.96 14.38
C ARG A 107 -12.68 -4.69 13.29
N ARG A 108 -12.18 -4.70 12.05
CA ARG A 108 -12.87 -5.28 10.90
C ARG A 108 -12.94 -6.80 10.95
N LEU A 109 -11.84 -7.43 11.35
CA LEU A 109 -11.73 -8.89 11.38
C LEU A 109 -12.11 -9.48 12.76
N GLY A 110 -12.42 -8.64 13.75
CA GLY A 110 -12.67 -9.10 15.11
C GLY A 110 -11.45 -9.76 15.76
N THR A 111 -10.24 -9.40 15.32
CA THR A 111 -8.99 -10.04 15.72
C THR A 111 -8.36 -9.37 16.94
N SER A 112 -7.64 -10.17 17.72
CA SER A 112 -6.72 -9.67 18.74
C SER A 112 -5.51 -8.96 18.09
N LYS A 113 -4.75 -8.21 18.91
CA LYS A 113 -3.46 -7.63 18.51
C LYS A 113 -2.52 -8.70 17.93
N LYS A 114 -2.41 -9.84 18.63
CA LYS A 114 -1.53 -10.95 18.24
C LYS A 114 -1.91 -11.52 16.86
N GLN A 115 -3.19 -11.78 16.64
CA GLN A 115 -3.71 -12.26 15.35
C GLN A 115 -3.45 -11.25 14.24
N THR A 116 -3.72 -9.98 14.49
CA THR A 116 -3.50 -8.91 13.50
C THR A 116 -2.02 -8.74 13.14
N SER A 117 -1.11 -8.84 14.11
CA SER A 117 0.33 -8.81 13.84
C SER A 117 0.77 -9.97 12.94
N ARG A 118 0.13 -11.15 13.06
CA ARG A 118 0.43 -12.31 12.20
C ARG A 118 -0.06 -12.11 10.78
N ILE A 119 -1.30 -11.62 10.63
CA ILE A 119 -1.89 -11.23 9.33
C ILE A 119 -1.00 -10.20 8.63
N MET A 120 -0.62 -9.15 9.34
CA MET A 120 0.21 -8.07 8.82
C MET A 120 1.65 -8.51 8.51
N GLY A 121 2.26 -9.30 9.38
CA GLY A 121 3.60 -9.83 9.17
C GLY A 121 3.69 -10.76 7.96
N ALA A 122 2.71 -11.65 7.79
CA ALA A 122 2.63 -12.54 6.63
C ALA A 122 2.41 -11.74 5.33
N ALA A 123 1.61 -10.68 5.36
CA ALA A 123 1.39 -9.82 4.20
C ALA A 123 2.68 -9.07 3.82
N HIS A 124 3.33 -8.39 4.78
CA HIS A 124 4.55 -7.63 4.50
C HIS A 124 5.68 -8.46 3.89
N GLY A 125 5.82 -9.73 4.26
CA GLY A 125 6.81 -10.63 3.65
C GLY A 125 6.56 -10.92 2.17
N LEU A 126 5.32 -10.74 1.69
CA LEU A 126 4.88 -11.06 0.33
C LEU A 126 4.57 -9.82 -0.51
N CYS A 127 4.34 -8.68 0.11
CA CYS A 127 4.05 -7.41 -0.54
C CYS A 127 5.31 -6.66 -1.04
N ARG A 128 6.46 -7.33 -1.25
CA ARG A 128 7.69 -6.64 -1.69
C ARG A 128 7.56 -6.10 -3.11
N ASP A 129 8.05 -4.89 -3.33
CA ASP A 129 8.23 -4.32 -4.66
C ASP A 129 9.40 -5.04 -5.35
N GLU A 130 9.27 -5.36 -6.64
CA GLU A 130 10.42 -5.78 -7.46
C GLU A 130 11.35 -4.59 -7.78
N ASP A 131 10.97 -3.36 -7.42
CA ASP A 131 11.78 -2.14 -7.62
C ASP A 131 13.08 -2.14 -6.78
N GLU A 132 13.17 -2.96 -5.73
CA GLU A 132 14.38 -3.10 -4.91
C GLU A 132 15.47 -3.99 -5.54
N GLN A 133 15.21 -4.59 -6.71
CA GLN A 133 16.24 -5.31 -7.49
C GLN A 133 17.00 -4.41 -8.49
N LEU A 134 16.66 -3.12 -8.59
CA LEU A 134 17.35 -2.14 -9.46
C LEU A 134 18.54 -1.44 -8.78
N TYR A 135 19.18 -2.08 -7.80
CA TYR A 135 20.50 -1.71 -7.27
C TYR A 135 21.37 -2.96 -7.19
N LYS A 136 21.67 -3.53 -8.36
CA LYS A 136 22.79 -4.43 -8.57
C LYS A 136 23.52 -3.98 -9.83
N ASP A 137 24.41 -3.02 -9.65
CA ASP A 137 25.62 -2.81 -10.47
C ASP A 137 26.73 -2.33 -9.53
#